data_AF-A0A0R2IWC7-F1
#
_entry.id   AF-A0A0R2IWC7-F1
#
_cell.length_a   1.000
_cell.length_b   1.000
_cell.length_c   1.000
_cell.angle_alpha   90.00
_cell.angle_beta   90.00
_cell.angle_gamma   90.00
#
_symmetry.space_group_name_H-M   'P 1'
#
loop_
_entity.id
_entity.type
_entity.pdbx_description
1 polymer ?
#
loop_
_entity_poly.entity_id
_entity_poly.type
_entity_poly.pdbx_seq_one_letter_code
_entity_poly.pdbx_strand_id
1 'polypeptide(L)'
;MTYKHLIATVEIRGQHYAYHFASQDLQEVQTKQALLSKKLADKMLRSLYKASIVESSHEHLDALKEETFKRVRDLESFVRLVNDKKLITIAHRLPDREMNSTEQLLDWFNGD
;
A
#
# COMPACT_ATOMS: atom_id res chain seq x y z
N MET A 1 25.76 8.47 7.38
CA MET A 1 24.76 8.84 6.35
C MET A 1 23.49 8.09 6.65
N THR A 2 22.32 8.73 6.55
CA THR A 2 21.02 8.15 6.94
C THR A 2 20.18 7.95 5.69
N TYR A 3 19.63 6.75 5.52
CA TYR A 3 18.67 6.42 4.47
C TYR A 3 17.27 6.82 4.91
N LYS A 4 16.48 7.30 3.96
CA LYS A 4 15.04 7.52 4.07
C LYS A 4 14.34 6.41 3.31
N HIS A 5 13.40 5.74 3.97
CA HIS A 5 12.69 4.60 3.43
C HIS A 5 11.21 4.93 3.28
N LEU A 6 10.73 4.92 2.04
CA LEU A 6 9.30 4.87 1.74
C LEU A 6 8.84 3.41 1.84
N ILE A 7 7.89 3.16 2.72
CA ILE A 7 7.23 1.86 2.86
C ILE A 7 5.75 2.09 2.56
N ALA A 8 5.20 1.34 1.62
CA ALA A 8 3.76 1.30 1.38
C ALA A 8 3.26 -0.14 1.53
N THR A 9 2.19 -0.34 2.28
CA THR A 9 1.62 -1.66 2.57
C THR A 9 0.15 -1.73 2.19
N VAL A 10 -0.31 -2.91 1.80
CA VAL A 10 -1.71 -3.25 1.53
C VAL A 10 -1.96 -4.67 1.99
N GLU A 11 -3.14 -4.94 2.54
CA GLU A 11 -3.59 -6.29 2.86
C GLU A 11 -4.66 -6.72 1.86
N ILE A 12 -4.51 -7.94 1.33
CA ILE A 12 -5.43 -8.52 0.37
C ILE A 12 -5.64 -9.99 0.72
N ARG A 13 -6.86 -10.39 1.09
CA ARG A 13 -7.20 -11.80 1.38
C ARG A 13 -6.32 -12.41 2.46
N GLY A 14 -6.11 -11.66 3.56
CA GLY A 14 -5.25 -12.07 4.67
C GLY A 14 -3.76 -12.12 4.34
N GLN A 15 -3.35 -11.65 3.16
CA GLN A 15 -1.95 -11.56 2.76
C GLN A 15 -1.50 -10.10 2.73
N HIS A 16 -0.44 -9.79 3.46
CA HIS A 16 0.18 -8.46 3.41
C HIS A 16 1.20 -8.35 2.29
N TYR A 17 1.17 -7.22 1.60
CA TYR A 17 2.11 -6.84 0.55
C TYR A 17 2.78 -5.53 0.90
N ALA A 18 4.05 -5.39 0.53
CA ALA A 18 4.81 -4.19 0.81
C ALA A 18 5.65 -3.74 -0.40
N TYR A 19 5.52 -2.48 -0.76
CA TYR A 19 6.46 -1.75 -1.59
C TYR A 19 7.48 -1.02 -0.72
N HIS A 20 8.76 -1.12 -1.08
CA HIS A 20 9.85 -0.47 -0.37
C HIS A 20 10.75 0.29 -1.35
N PHE A 21 11.09 1.52 -0.98
CA PHE A 21 12.10 2.31 -1.65
C PHE A 21 12.98 3.00 -0.62
N ALA A 22 14.29 2.92 -0.79
CA ALA A 22 15.28 3.56 0.06
C ALA A 22 16.13 4.51 -0.77
N SER A 23 16.39 5.71 -0.26
CA SER A 23 17.37 6.64 -0.83
C SER A 23 17.96 7.51 0.27
N GLN A 24 19.19 7.98 0.07
CA GLN A 24 19.77 9.03 0.92
C GLN A 24 19.25 10.42 0.53
N ASP A 25 18.67 10.55 -0.67
CA ASP A 25 18.04 11.79 -1.13
C ASP A 25 16.58 11.85 -0.66
N LEU A 26 16.28 12.79 0.23
CA LEU A 26 14.93 13.04 0.73
C LEU A 26 13.97 13.43 -0.40
N GLN A 27 14.43 14.19 -1.40
CA GLN A 27 13.61 14.68 -2.49
C GLN A 27 13.15 13.54 -3.40
N GLU A 28 13.99 12.53 -3.63
CA GLU A 28 13.60 11.32 -4.36
C GLU A 28 12.50 10.53 -3.61
N VAL A 29 12.65 10.35 -2.30
CA VAL A 29 11.68 9.64 -1.46
C VAL A 29 10.34 10.37 -1.45
N GLN A 30 10.37 11.70 -1.27
CA GLN A 30 9.17 12.54 -1.31
C GLN A 30 8.49 12.51 -2.68
N THR A 31 9.28 12.53 -3.77
CA THR A 31 8.74 12.43 -5.14
C THR A 31 7.99 11.13 -5.35
N LYS A 32 8.55 9.99 -4.90
CA LYS A 32 7.88 8.69 -4.99
C LYS A 32 6.64 8.61 -4.10
N GLN A 33 6.67 9.20 -2.90
CA GLN A 33 5.50 9.28 -2.04
C GLN A 33 4.37 10.08 -2.73
N ALA A 34 4.68 11.25 -3.28
CA ALA A 34 3.71 12.08 -4.00
C ALA A 34 3.13 11.35 -5.22
N LEU A 35 3.96 10.62 -5.97
CA LEU A 35 3.50 9.81 -7.10
C LEU A 35 2.54 8.69 -6.65
N LEU A 36 2.85 8.03 -5.54
CA LEU A 36 2.01 6.99 -4.93
C LEU A 36 0.66 7.57 -4.49
N SER A 37 0.67 8.69 -3.75
CA SER A 37 -0.56 9.40 -3.34
C SER A 37 -1.40 9.89 -4.53
N LYS A 38 -0.76 10.36 -5.61
CA LYS A 38 -1.48 10.78 -6.82
C LYS A 38 -2.14 9.59 -7.54
N LYS A 39 -1.45 8.46 -7.64
CA LYS A 39 -1.96 7.24 -8.29
C LYS A 39 -3.07 6.55 -7.49
N LEU A 40 -3.14 6.78 -6.18
CA LEU A 40 -4.09 6.15 -5.24
C LEU A 40 -4.97 7.18 -4.51
N ALA A 41 -5.29 8.30 -5.16
CA ALA A 41 -5.89 9.48 -4.52
C ALA A 41 -7.33 9.28 -3.98
N ASP A 42 -8.00 8.19 -4.36
CA ASP A 42 -9.37 7.86 -3.95
C ASP A 42 -9.48 7.54 -2.45
N LYS A 43 -10.54 8.02 -1.79
CA LYS A 43 -10.78 7.82 -0.35
C LYS A 43 -10.84 6.33 0.03
N MET A 44 -11.41 5.49 -0.83
CA MET A 44 -11.45 4.04 -0.64
C MET A 44 -10.07 3.41 -0.80
N LEU A 45 -9.27 3.87 -1.76
CA LEU A 45 -7.91 3.36 -1.92
C LEU A 45 -7.06 3.71 -0.69
N ARG A 46 -7.21 4.92 -0.15
CA ARG A 46 -6.48 5.38 1.06
C ARG A 46 -6.73 4.55 2.32
N SER A 47 -7.87 3.86 2.43
CA SER A 47 -8.12 2.92 3.53
C SER A 47 -7.52 1.53 3.26
N LEU A 48 -7.37 1.15 1.99
CA LEU A 48 -6.78 -0.14 1.60
C LEU A 48 -5.26 -0.14 1.74
N TYR A 49 -4.59 0.97 1.44
CA TYR A 49 -3.13 1.07 1.53
C TYR A 49 -2.69 2.08 2.59
N LYS A 50 -1.56 1.79 3.23
CA LYS A 50 -0.88 2.71 4.15
C LYS A 50 0.51 3.02 3.61
N ALA A 51 1.00 4.23 3.82
CA ALA A 51 2.36 4.61 3.45
C ALA A 51 3.04 5.42 4.55
N SER A 52 4.30 5.13 4.83
CA SER A 52 5.12 5.81 5.83
C SER A 52 6.54 6.04 5.32
N ILE A 53 7.19 7.08 5.85
CA ILE A 53 8.61 7.33 5.66
C ILE A 53 9.32 7.08 6.98
N VAL A 54 10.34 6.23 6.97
CA VAL A 54 11.14 5.87 8.15
C VAL A 54 12.60 6.15 7.87
N GLU A 55 13.36 6.57 8.88
CA GLU A 55 14.79 6.81 8.77
C GLU A 55 15.58 5.64 9.34
N SER A 56 16.66 5.24 8.67
CA SER A 56 17.58 4.20 9.16
C SER A 56 19.00 4.52 8.76
N SER A 57 19.96 4.02 9.55
CA SER A 57 21.38 4.01 9.14
C SER A 57 21.70 2.96 8.07
N HIS A 58 20.76 2.06 7.78
CA HIS A 58 20.94 0.93 6.86
C HIS A 58 20.14 1.12 5.57
N GLU A 59 20.71 0.72 4.43
CA GLU A 59 20.02 0.73 3.13
C GLU A 59 18.83 -0.24 3.08
N HIS A 60 18.93 -1.33 3.84
CA HIS A 60 17.87 -2.31 3.98
C HIS A 60 17.17 -2.15 5.32
N LEU A 61 15.84 -2.18 5.29
CA LEU A 61 15.03 -2.28 6.50
C LEU A 61 14.73 -3.76 6.75
N ASP A 62 15.40 -4.33 7.74
CA ASP A 62 15.07 -5.67 8.29
C ASP A 62 13.62 -5.75 8.79
N ALA A 63 12.98 -4.59 9.03
CA ALA A 63 11.59 -4.48 9.46
C ALA A 63 10.58 -5.04 8.44
N LEU A 64 10.93 -5.11 7.14
CA LEU A 64 10.13 -5.81 6.15
C LEU A 64 10.58 -7.27 6.08
N LYS A 65 10.29 -8.04 7.12
CA LYS A 65 10.48 -9.49 7.12
C LYS A 65 9.59 -10.10 6.04
N GLU A 66 10.18 -10.89 5.13
CA GLU A 66 9.44 -11.58 4.06
C GLU A 66 8.42 -12.58 4.60
N GLU A 67 8.62 -13.06 5.84
CA GLU A 67 7.65 -13.87 6.59
C GLU A 67 6.35 -13.11 6.87
N THR A 68 6.40 -11.77 6.96
CA THR A 68 5.25 -10.91 7.24
C THR A 68 4.68 -10.27 5.98
N PHE A 69 5.53 -9.90 5.01
CA PHE A 69 5.12 -9.18 3.81
C PHE A 69 5.63 -9.84 2.53
N LYS A 70 4.74 -10.03 1.56
CA LYS A 70 5.13 -10.28 0.17
C LYS A 70 5.65 -8.97 -0.44
N ARG A 71 6.95 -8.93 -0.73
CA ARG A 71 7.59 -7.76 -1.33
C ARG A 71 7.15 -7.54 -2.76
N VAL A 72 6.78 -6.30 -3.08
CA VAL A 72 6.47 -5.82 -4.42
C VAL A 72 7.63 -4.96 -4.90
N ARG A 73 8.25 -5.38 -6.00
CA ARG A 73 9.57 -4.89 -6.44
C ARG A 73 9.55 -3.46 -6.99
N ASP A 74 8.42 -3.01 -7.48
CA ASP A 74 8.29 -1.69 -8.11
C ASP A 74 6.94 -1.03 -7.81
N LEU A 75 6.94 0.29 -7.96
CA LEU A 75 5.79 1.13 -7.66
C LEU A 75 4.59 0.82 -8.56
N GLU A 76 4.79 0.51 -9.84
CA GLU A 76 3.69 0.25 -10.76
C GLU A 76 2.97 -1.04 -10.40
N SER A 77 3.72 -2.10 -10.11
CA SER A 77 3.18 -3.37 -9.65
C SER A 77 2.39 -3.20 -8.35
N PHE A 78 2.89 -2.39 -7.42
CA PHE A 78 2.17 -2.10 -6.18
C PHE A 78 0.87 -1.33 -6.44
N VAL A 79 0.92 -0.29 -7.27
CA VAL A 79 -0.27 0.47 -7.65
C VAL A 79 -1.29 -0.42 -8.37
N ARG A 80 -0.86 -1.30 -9.28
CA ARG A 80 -1.74 -2.26 -9.97
C ARG A 80 -2.38 -3.26 -9.00
N LEU A 81 -1.62 -3.72 -8.01
CA LEU A 81 -2.12 -4.61 -6.97
C LEU A 81 -3.24 -3.94 -6.16
N VAL A 82 -3.02 -2.69 -5.73
CA VAL A 82 -4.02 -1.89 -5.01
C VAL A 82 -5.20 -1.54 -5.92
N ASN A 83 -4.95 -1.24 -7.20
CA ASN A 83 -5.95 -0.91 -8.21
C ASN A 83 -6.55 -2.12 -8.93
N ASP A 84 -6.36 -3.36 -8.44
CA ASP A 84 -6.93 -4.53 -9.11
C ASP A 84 -8.42 -4.27 -9.34
N LYS A 85 -8.87 -4.41 -10.59
CA LYS A 85 -10.24 -4.07 -11.00
C LYS A 85 -11.27 -4.75 -10.11
N LYS A 86 -10.96 -5.91 -9.52
CA LYS A 86 -11.84 -6.55 -8.54
C LYS A 86 -12.01 -5.66 -7.31
N LEU A 87 -10.93 -5.20 -6.67
CA LEU A 87 -10.96 -4.28 -5.51
C LEU A 87 -11.72 -2.98 -5.80
N ILE A 88 -11.47 -2.37 -6.96
CA ILE A 88 -12.15 -1.14 -7.37
C ILE A 88 -13.64 -1.39 -7.67
N THR A 89 -13.99 -2.49 -8.34
CA THR A 89 -15.39 -2.85 -8.65
C THR A 89 -16.17 -3.19 -7.38
N ILE A 90 -15.49 -3.80 -6.41
CA ILE A 90 -16.02 -4.16 -5.09
C ILE A 90 -16.32 -2.87 -4.29
N ALA A 91 -15.38 -1.92 -4.25
CA ALA A 91 -15.59 -0.61 -3.63
C ALA A 91 -16.77 0.18 -4.26
N HIS A 92 -16.96 0.09 -5.57
CA HIS A 92 -18.09 0.74 -6.25
C HIS A 92 -19.44 0.05 -6.02
N ARG A 93 -19.46 -1.22 -5.60
CA ARG A 93 -20.70 -1.99 -5.34
C ARG A 93 -21.15 -1.99 -3.87
N LEU A 94 -20.47 -1.23 -3.00
CA LEU A 94 -20.88 -0.96 -1.62
C LEU A 94 -22.38 -0.63 -1.47
N PRO A 95 -22.96 0.26 -2.29
CA PRO A 95 -24.38 0.61 -2.18
C PRO A 95 -25.32 -0.55 -2.54
N ASP A 96 -24.90 -1.44 -3.45
CA ASP A 96 -25.72 -2.54 -3.98
C ASP A 96 -25.78 -3.76 -3.06
N ARG A 97 -24.96 -3.78 -1.99
CA ARG A 97 -24.75 -4.93 -1.10
C ARG A 97 -25.13 -4.67 0.37
N GLU A 98 -25.75 -3.53 0.67
CA GLU A 98 -26.12 -3.10 2.04
C GLU A 98 -24.94 -3.04 3.03
N MET A 99 -23.72 -2.90 2.51
CA MET A 99 -22.52 -2.69 3.33
C MET A 99 -22.37 -1.19 3.60
N ASN A 100 -22.33 -0.81 4.88
CA ASN A 100 -22.44 0.58 5.31
C ASN A 100 -21.08 1.23 5.60
N SER A 101 -19.99 0.46 5.58
CA SER A 101 -18.66 0.98 5.88
C SER A 101 -17.56 0.36 5.02
N THR A 102 -16.44 1.10 4.95
CA THR A 102 -15.23 0.64 4.28
C THR A 102 -14.59 -0.55 5.01
N GLU A 103 -14.79 -0.69 6.33
CA GLU A 103 -14.36 -1.88 7.08
C GLU A 103 -15.10 -3.16 6.62
N GLN A 104 -16.41 -3.10 6.41
CA GLN A 104 -17.18 -4.27 5.95
C GLN A 104 -16.77 -4.73 4.54
N LEU A 105 -16.36 -3.78 3.69
CA LEU A 105 -15.79 -4.08 2.39
C LEU A 105 -14.46 -4.83 2.51
N LEU A 106 -13.61 -4.38 3.44
CA LEU A 106 -12.30 -4.96 3.72
C LEU A 106 -12.45 -6.40 4.25
N ASP A 107 -13.35 -6.62 5.21
CA ASP A 107 -13.61 -7.95 5.80
C ASP A 107 -14.08 -8.94 4.73
N TRP A 108 -15.11 -8.57 3.96
CA TRP A 108 -15.62 -9.40 2.85
C TRP A 108 -14.57 -9.66 1.77
N PHE A 109 -13.77 -8.66 1.41
CA PHE A 109 -12.71 -8.82 0.43
C PHE A 109 -11.61 -9.74 0.94
N ASN A 110 -11.32 -9.68 2.24
CA ASN A 110 -10.33 -10.51 2.89
C ASN A 110 -10.79 -11.96 3.09
N GLY A 111 -12.07 -12.24 2.87
CA GLY A 111 -12.64 -13.58 2.86
C GLY A 111 -13.29 -14.00 4.18
N ASP A 112 -13.63 -13.04 5.05
CA ASP A 112 -14.58 -13.25 6.16
C ASP A 112 -16.04 -13.28 5.67
#